data_AF-A0A7C6UC80-F1
#
_entry.id   AF-A0A7C6UC80-F1
#
_cell.length_a   1.000
_cell.length_b   1.000
_cell.length_c   1.000
_cell.angle_alpha   90.00
_cell.angle_beta   90.00
_cell.angle_gamma   90.00
#
_symmetry.space_group_name_H-M   'P 1'
#
loop_
_entity.id
_entity.type
_entity.pdbx_description
1 polymer ?
#
loop_
_entity_poly.entity_id
_entity_poly.type
_entity_poly.pdbx_seq_one_letter_code
_entity_poly.pdbx_strand_id
1 'polypeptide(L)'
;MLVGVPRVPSFYYYYPLLKTFFESLSCETILSKATSGQTMENLSISPTDEPCISVKLAFPHTQELLNSGVDYICLPVLISSNRFSYYCPKHIGLPAMVVNGLEASPGKILTPKIDWRSNPKDGLGSFIYVGEQLGRSRRSSRKALEEACIFQEEFQEAAVSQMLTYPEALEQLAGVTRLKRHQPYNIRARFNRQVRIGVIAHSYVLYDYIGHDLVGRLREMGTVLVPEMIPRAEIKKSLSEVNYGEELWSFEQLMVGSALYWLSGNLVDCLVLLSSFECGPVAVIEVFLKQEAERHRIPLLTLTVDEQTAEAGLVTRIEAFLDTIPGSRQWKLHPPAGKGTVAILPTPLRKEQVLGFPTIGKLGLALETVFSGAGISCVGPMPVTKRTVELGQDLAPEFICHPMTVTIGQMRQCLEAGANTLVMVAGKGRCRLGWYAEIQDLLLKKAGYDFTMVTIGSPFPLGSNYRLFAQSLGQLFGGRSVSGALSSALLAYCKSLRLEQGEQLLYKLRALEEKRGSADKLFARFVAGVRGSNTLSSLKRCWQEFQHECVSLDLVEGIRPLKVRLIGEIYAVFEDFVNNNLARVLGSLEGVRVEIDQEITVMNWLHYNVLRHPRLLLRHKKIAGAAR
;
A
#
# COMPACT_ATOMS: atom_id res chain seq x y z
N MET A 1 5.93 36.57 10.06
CA MET A 1 6.49 35.45 9.30
C MET A 1 5.40 34.94 8.38
N LEU A 2 5.73 34.72 7.12
CA LEU A 2 4.83 34.21 6.09
C LEU A 2 5.09 32.71 5.89
N VAL A 3 4.08 31.89 6.15
CA VAL A 3 4.15 30.43 6.02
C VAL A 3 3.31 29.98 4.82
N GLY A 4 3.98 29.41 3.82
CA GLY A 4 3.33 28.79 2.68
C GLY A 4 2.74 27.42 3.04
N VAL A 5 1.51 27.15 2.61
CA VAL A 5 0.88 25.83 2.70
C VAL A 5 0.47 25.39 1.29
N PRO A 6 1.19 24.43 0.67
CA PRO A 6 0.89 24.03 -0.70
C PRO A 6 -0.41 23.21 -0.75
N ARG A 7 -1.15 23.32 -1.85
CA ARG A 7 -2.35 22.52 -2.15
C ARG A 7 -1.98 21.08 -2.53
N VAL A 8 -1.46 20.34 -1.55
CA VAL A 8 -1.02 18.95 -1.67
C VAL A 8 -2.12 17.99 -1.18
N PRO A 9 -1.96 16.65 -1.30
CA PRO A 9 -3.00 15.70 -0.90
C PRO A 9 -3.57 15.84 0.52
N SER A 10 -2.84 16.44 1.47
CA SER A 10 -3.36 16.70 2.82
C SER A 10 -4.26 17.95 2.93
N PHE A 11 -4.28 18.82 1.91
CA PHE A 11 -4.88 20.15 1.95
C PHE A 11 -6.36 20.13 2.38
N TYR A 12 -7.22 19.40 1.65
CA TYR A 12 -8.65 19.34 1.94
C TYR A 12 -8.98 18.78 3.34
N TYR A 13 -8.08 17.99 3.90
CA TYR A 13 -8.29 17.32 5.18
C TYR A 13 -7.75 18.10 6.38
N TYR A 14 -6.68 18.87 6.20
CA TYR A 14 -5.89 19.46 7.30
C TYR A 14 -5.56 20.94 7.16
N TYR A 15 -5.93 21.60 6.06
CA TYR A 15 -5.70 23.04 5.94
C TYR A 15 -6.33 23.87 7.07
N PRO A 16 -7.57 23.60 7.54
CA PRO A 16 -8.15 24.31 8.68
C PRO A 16 -7.26 24.26 9.92
N LEU A 17 -6.75 23.06 10.26
CA LEU A 17 -5.81 22.87 11.37
C LEU A 17 -4.51 23.67 11.15
N LEU A 18 -3.91 23.58 9.97
CA LEU A 18 -2.63 24.25 9.70
C LEU A 18 -2.77 25.78 9.73
N LYS A 19 -3.81 26.31 9.08
CA LYS A 19 -4.11 27.74 9.04
C LYS A 19 -4.25 28.30 10.46
N THR A 20 -5.15 27.72 11.25
CA THR A 20 -5.41 28.17 12.62
C THR A 20 -4.16 28.05 13.50
N PHE A 21 -3.39 26.96 13.38
CA PHE A 21 -2.16 26.80 14.15
C PHE A 21 -1.15 27.93 13.90
N PHE A 22 -0.89 28.28 12.64
CA PHE A 22 0.07 29.34 12.30
C PHE A 22 -0.46 30.73 12.62
N GLU A 23 -1.75 31.00 12.37
CA GLU A 23 -2.38 32.29 12.69
C GLU A 23 -2.42 32.55 14.20
N SER A 24 -2.73 31.54 15.02
CA SER A 24 -2.64 31.61 16.49
C SER A 24 -1.20 31.83 17.00
N LEU A 25 -0.18 31.55 16.17
CA LEU A 25 1.23 31.89 16.43
C LEU A 25 1.64 33.23 15.79
N SER A 26 0.67 34.05 15.38
CA SER A 26 0.87 35.34 14.73
C SER A 26 1.74 35.24 13.47
N CYS A 27 1.57 34.16 12.72
CA CYS A 27 2.13 33.98 11.38
C CYS A 27 1.02 34.20 10.35
N GLU A 28 1.38 34.76 9.21
CA GLU A 28 0.49 34.84 8.05
C GLU A 28 0.59 33.54 7.25
N THR A 29 -0.52 33.10 6.66
CA THR A 29 -0.53 31.89 5.83
C THR A 29 -0.91 32.21 4.39
N ILE A 30 -0.22 31.58 3.45
CA ILE A 30 -0.50 31.72 2.01
C ILE A 30 -0.58 30.34 1.35
N LEU A 31 -1.52 30.17 0.43
CA LEU A 31 -1.70 28.95 -0.35
C LEU A 31 -1.01 29.06 -1.70
N SER A 32 -0.52 27.93 -2.24
CA SER A 32 -0.25 27.84 -3.68
C SER A 32 -1.55 28.03 -4.47
N LYS A 33 -1.47 28.49 -5.72
CA LYS A 33 -2.64 28.66 -6.59
C LYS A 33 -3.39 27.34 -6.81
N ALA A 34 -4.65 27.44 -7.25
CA ALA A 34 -5.43 26.26 -7.56
C ALA A 34 -4.78 25.55 -8.75
N THR A 35 -4.80 24.23 -8.76
CA THR A 35 -4.27 23.46 -9.89
C THR A 35 -4.93 23.94 -11.19
N SER A 36 -4.12 24.19 -12.20
CA SER A 36 -4.54 24.69 -13.51
C SER A 36 -3.78 23.93 -14.61
N GLY A 37 -4.12 24.19 -15.87
CA GLY A 37 -3.34 23.66 -17.01
C GLY A 37 -1.84 23.99 -16.88
N GLN A 38 -1.49 25.19 -16.42
CA GLN A 38 -0.09 25.57 -16.18
C GLN A 38 0.57 24.73 -15.08
N THR A 39 -0.17 24.36 -14.04
CA THR A 39 0.34 23.46 -12.98
C THR A 39 0.57 22.06 -13.54
N MET A 40 -0.31 21.59 -14.41
CA MET A 40 -0.20 20.28 -15.08
C MET A 40 1.01 20.21 -16.02
N GLU A 41 1.28 21.27 -16.78
CA GLU A 41 2.48 21.39 -17.62
C GLU A 41 3.77 21.30 -16.81
N ASN A 42 3.73 21.71 -15.54
CA ASN A 42 4.87 21.69 -14.61
C ASN A 42 4.99 20.39 -13.81
N LEU A 43 4.26 19.32 -14.16
CA LEU A 43 4.38 18.03 -13.47
C LEU A 43 5.77 17.38 -13.63
N SER A 44 6.54 17.76 -14.65
CA SER A 44 7.92 17.32 -14.86
C SER A 44 8.90 17.81 -13.78
N ILE A 45 8.47 18.72 -12.90
CA ILE A 45 9.23 19.09 -11.70
C ILE A 45 9.31 17.90 -10.72
N SER A 46 8.33 16.99 -10.76
CA SER A 46 8.45 15.74 -10.01
C SER A 46 9.59 14.89 -10.60
N PRO A 47 10.56 14.45 -9.79
CA PRO A 47 11.75 13.75 -10.30
C PRO A 47 11.47 12.29 -10.72
N THR A 48 10.22 11.84 -10.61
CA THR A 48 9.81 10.46 -10.90
C THR A 48 8.36 10.43 -11.36
N ASP A 49 8.05 9.50 -12.25
CA ASP A 49 6.70 9.25 -12.76
C ASP A 49 5.95 8.13 -12.01
N GLU A 50 6.56 7.47 -11.02
CA GLU A 50 5.93 6.39 -10.23
C GLU A 50 4.87 6.79 -9.16
N PRO A 51 4.82 8.04 -8.64
CA PRO A 51 3.78 8.41 -7.70
C PRO A 51 2.48 8.76 -8.42
N CYS A 52 1.35 8.64 -7.71
CA CYS A 52 0.07 9.03 -8.30
C CYS A 52 0.09 10.55 -8.56
N ILE A 53 -0.68 10.98 -9.54
CA ILE A 53 -0.77 12.39 -9.97
C ILE A 53 -0.92 13.39 -8.82
N SER A 54 -1.69 13.07 -7.79
CA SER A 54 -1.88 13.97 -6.63
C SER A 54 -0.60 14.18 -5.82
N VAL A 55 0.30 13.19 -5.79
CA VAL A 55 1.63 13.32 -5.19
C VAL A 55 2.57 14.08 -6.12
N LYS A 56 2.49 13.86 -7.44
CA LYS A 56 3.27 14.63 -8.42
C LYS A 56 2.93 16.11 -8.37
N LEU A 57 1.65 16.46 -8.21
CA LEU A 57 1.17 17.85 -8.03
C LEU A 57 1.78 18.55 -6.81
N ALA A 58 2.23 17.81 -5.79
CA ALA A 58 2.86 18.43 -4.62
C ALA A 58 4.17 19.16 -4.95
N PHE A 59 4.87 18.73 -6.00
CA PHE A 59 6.13 19.33 -6.45
C PHE A 59 5.93 20.74 -7.04
N PRO A 60 5.13 20.95 -8.11
CA PRO A 60 4.89 22.28 -8.64
C PRO A 60 4.21 23.21 -7.63
N HIS A 61 3.27 22.72 -6.80
CA HIS A 61 2.65 23.53 -5.74
C HIS A 61 3.66 24.01 -4.69
N THR A 62 4.61 23.15 -4.31
CA THR A 62 5.66 23.53 -3.36
C THR A 62 6.68 24.46 -4.01
N GLN A 63 7.07 24.20 -5.26
CA GLN A 63 7.98 25.05 -6.02
C GLN A 63 7.42 26.47 -6.22
N GLU A 64 6.12 26.60 -6.48
CA GLU A 64 5.44 27.90 -6.58
C GLU A 64 5.63 28.73 -5.30
N LEU A 65 5.45 28.10 -4.13
CA LEU A 65 5.64 28.77 -2.84
C LEU A 65 7.10 29.11 -2.55
N LEU A 66 8.04 28.23 -2.91
CA LEU A 66 9.47 28.53 -2.81
C LEU A 66 9.84 29.77 -3.63
N ASN A 67 9.30 29.88 -4.84
CA ASN A 67 9.52 31.02 -5.73
C ASN A 67 8.80 32.30 -5.26
N SER A 68 7.75 32.17 -4.43
CA SER A 68 6.97 33.30 -3.91
C SER A 68 7.62 34.02 -2.72
N GLY A 69 8.78 33.55 -2.25
CA GLY A 69 9.54 34.22 -1.19
C GLY A 69 8.96 34.07 0.22
N VAL A 70 8.11 33.06 0.47
CA VAL A 70 7.61 32.75 1.82
C VAL A 70 8.77 32.45 2.77
N ASP A 71 8.64 32.72 4.08
CA ASP A 71 9.70 32.44 5.06
C ASP A 71 9.90 30.94 5.23
N TYR A 72 8.78 30.22 5.38
CA TYR A 72 8.72 28.77 5.58
C TYR A 72 7.62 28.14 4.74
N ILE A 73 7.72 26.84 4.47
CA ILE A 73 6.64 26.04 3.89
C ILE A 73 6.25 24.95 4.89
N CYS A 74 4.96 24.74 5.14
CA CYS A 74 4.49 23.64 5.97
C CYS A 74 4.00 22.45 5.13
N LEU A 75 4.64 21.30 5.32
CA LEU A 75 4.27 20.01 4.72
C LEU A 75 4.14 18.94 5.83
N PRO A 76 2.93 18.70 6.37
CA PRO A 76 2.77 17.76 7.47
C PRO A 76 3.07 16.32 7.04
N VAL A 77 3.71 15.55 7.93
CA VAL A 77 3.91 14.11 7.77
C VAL A 77 2.68 13.40 8.34
N LEU A 78 1.86 12.82 7.47
CA LEU A 78 0.68 12.06 7.88
C LEU A 78 1.05 10.60 8.14
N ILE A 79 1.10 10.17 9.41
CA ILE A 79 1.46 8.80 9.81
C ILE A 79 0.22 7.98 10.15
N SER A 80 -0.61 8.47 11.06
CA SER A 80 -1.86 7.81 11.43
C SER A 80 -2.87 8.78 12.05
N SER A 81 -4.17 8.51 11.80
CA SER A 81 -5.29 9.20 12.45
C SER A 81 -5.73 8.54 13.76
N ASN A 82 -5.38 7.27 14.00
CA ASN A 82 -5.76 6.53 15.20
C ASN A 82 -4.78 5.38 15.51
N ARG A 83 -5.07 4.58 16.54
CA ARG A 83 -4.19 3.49 16.97
C ARG A 83 -4.15 2.28 16.01
N PHE A 84 -5.12 2.14 15.13
CA PHE A 84 -5.34 0.94 14.31
C PHE A 84 -5.03 1.17 12.83
N SER A 85 -5.10 2.41 12.34
CA SER A 85 -4.84 2.77 10.94
C SER A 85 -3.42 3.29 10.68
N TYR A 86 -3.15 3.54 9.40
CA TYR A 86 -2.04 4.34 8.88
C TYR A 86 -2.56 5.18 7.71
N TYR A 87 -1.88 6.25 7.32
CA TYR A 87 -2.08 6.81 5.97
C TYR A 87 -1.31 5.99 4.92
N CYS A 88 -1.68 6.16 3.65
CA CYS A 88 -0.94 5.59 2.53
C CYS A 88 0.57 5.92 2.63
N PRO A 89 1.48 4.99 2.28
CA PRO A 89 2.92 5.24 2.28
C PRO A 89 3.34 6.48 1.49
N LYS A 90 2.63 6.81 0.41
CA LYS A 90 2.89 8.02 -0.39
C LYS A 90 2.63 9.30 0.43
N HIS A 91 1.62 9.34 1.30
CA HIS A 91 1.41 10.46 2.23
C HIS A 91 2.47 10.52 3.33
N ILE A 92 2.85 9.38 3.90
CA ILE A 92 3.89 9.30 4.95
C ILE A 92 5.22 9.83 4.40
N GLY A 93 5.58 9.44 3.17
CA GLY A 93 6.82 9.84 2.52
C GLY A 93 6.78 11.21 1.85
N LEU A 94 5.60 11.82 1.67
CA LEU A 94 5.44 13.01 0.83
C LEU A 94 6.38 14.16 1.18
N PRO A 95 6.51 14.58 2.46
CA PRO A 95 7.40 15.69 2.79
C PRO A 95 8.86 15.37 2.45
N ALA A 96 9.32 14.13 2.69
CA ALA A 96 10.67 13.72 2.34
C ALA A 96 10.88 13.68 0.81
N MET A 97 9.90 13.19 0.04
CA MET A 97 9.96 13.18 -1.43
C MET A 97 10.09 14.60 -1.99
N VAL A 98 9.30 15.54 -1.48
CA VAL A 98 9.31 16.94 -1.93
C VAL A 98 10.60 17.65 -1.52
N VAL A 99 11.03 17.51 -0.26
CA VAL A 99 12.28 18.12 0.24
C VAL A 99 13.48 17.68 -0.60
N ASN A 100 13.61 16.37 -0.84
CA ASN A 100 14.75 15.84 -1.60
C ASN A 100 14.62 16.12 -3.10
N GLY A 101 13.43 15.97 -3.68
CA GLY A 101 13.24 16.16 -5.12
C GLY A 101 13.28 17.61 -5.59
N LEU A 102 13.00 18.58 -4.71
CA LEU A 102 13.18 20.01 -4.99
C LEU A 102 14.51 20.57 -4.44
N GLU A 103 15.35 19.71 -3.85
CA GLU A 103 16.59 20.12 -3.18
C GLU A 103 16.39 21.31 -2.22
N ALA A 104 15.27 21.30 -1.48
CA ALA A 104 14.86 22.44 -0.67
C ALA A 104 15.87 22.72 0.45
N SER A 105 16.19 24.00 0.67
CA SER A 105 17.17 24.40 1.68
C SER A 105 16.82 23.84 3.07
N PRO A 106 17.83 23.35 3.84
CA PRO A 106 17.59 22.85 5.20
C PRO A 106 16.86 23.88 6.07
N GLY A 107 15.82 23.42 6.78
CA GLY A 107 15.01 24.28 7.65
C GLY A 107 13.95 25.13 6.92
N LYS A 108 13.91 25.16 5.59
CA LYS A 108 12.89 25.89 4.82
C LYS A 108 11.50 25.25 4.92
N ILE A 109 11.46 23.93 5.00
CA ILE A 109 10.23 23.14 5.05
C ILE A 109 10.01 22.62 6.48
N LEU A 110 8.90 23.04 7.08
CA LEU A 110 8.41 22.61 8.39
C LEU A 110 7.56 21.35 8.21
N THR A 111 7.88 20.28 8.92
CA THR A 111 7.22 18.97 8.76
C THR A 111 6.59 18.45 10.06
N PRO A 112 5.54 19.12 10.59
CA PRO A 112 4.86 18.64 11.78
C PRO A 112 4.24 17.26 11.52
N LYS A 113 4.25 16.38 12.52
CA LYS A 113 3.77 15.00 12.40
C LYS A 113 2.35 14.87 12.92
N ILE A 114 1.48 14.25 12.12
CA ILE A 114 0.16 13.77 12.54
C ILE A 114 0.29 12.26 12.77
N ASP A 115 0.47 11.88 14.03
CA ASP A 115 0.62 10.49 14.46
C ASP A 115 -0.13 10.25 15.76
N TRP A 116 -1.34 9.71 15.64
CA TRP A 116 -2.17 9.28 16.77
C TRP A 116 -2.05 7.79 17.07
N ARG A 117 -1.14 7.07 16.40
CA ARG A 117 -0.85 5.66 16.69
C ARG A 117 0.25 5.50 17.72
N SER A 118 1.29 6.33 17.62
CA SER A 118 2.34 6.44 18.63
C SER A 118 1.81 7.13 19.89
N ASN A 119 2.67 7.44 20.87
CA ASN A 119 2.22 8.20 22.04
C ASN A 119 1.64 9.54 21.54
N PRO A 120 0.39 9.92 21.84
CA PRO A 120 -0.19 11.19 21.36
C PRO A 120 0.65 12.43 21.73
N LYS A 121 1.49 12.31 22.76
CA LYS A 121 2.50 13.31 23.12
C LYS A 121 3.55 13.56 22.02
N ASP A 122 3.80 12.60 21.14
CA ASP A 122 4.77 12.68 20.04
C ASP A 122 4.24 13.58 18.90
N GLY A 123 2.96 13.44 18.53
CA GLY A 123 2.29 14.33 17.57
C GLY A 123 2.24 15.77 18.10
N LEU A 124 1.76 15.93 19.33
CA LEU A 124 1.73 17.23 20.03
C LEU A 124 3.14 17.83 20.17
N GLY A 125 4.14 17.01 20.48
CA GLY A 125 5.53 17.43 20.56
C GLY A 125 6.08 17.94 19.23
N SER A 126 5.67 17.36 18.10
CA SER A 126 6.11 17.79 16.77
C SER A 126 5.60 19.17 16.38
N PHE A 127 4.35 19.50 16.70
CA PHE A 127 3.80 20.84 16.47
C PHE A 127 4.43 21.88 17.42
N ILE A 128 4.64 21.50 18.69
CA ILE A 128 5.35 22.36 19.64
C ILE A 128 6.76 22.69 19.13
N TYR A 129 7.48 21.69 18.63
CA TYR A 129 8.82 21.89 18.05
C TYR A 129 8.79 22.85 16.85
N VAL A 130 7.81 22.73 15.95
CA VAL A 130 7.63 23.71 14.86
C VAL A 130 7.40 25.11 15.41
N GLY A 131 6.58 25.27 16.46
CA GLY A 131 6.42 26.57 17.11
C GLY A 131 7.71 27.11 17.72
N GLU A 132 8.54 26.25 18.32
CA GLU A 132 9.88 26.63 18.81
C GLU A 132 10.81 27.09 17.67
N GLN A 133 10.77 26.42 16.50
CA GLN A 133 11.50 26.85 15.30
C GLN A 133 11.06 28.24 14.79
N LEU A 134 9.79 28.60 15.01
CA LEU A 134 9.25 29.93 14.72
C LEU A 134 9.50 30.95 15.84
N GLY A 135 10.32 30.61 16.84
CA GLY A 135 10.65 31.48 17.98
C GLY A 135 9.51 31.65 18.99
N ARG A 136 8.57 30.70 19.06
CA ARG A 136 7.44 30.72 20.00
C ARG A 136 7.69 29.81 21.19
N SER A 137 7.13 30.19 22.34
CA SER A 137 7.25 29.39 23.57
C SER A 137 6.40 28.12 23.49
N ARG A 138 6.83 27.05 24.18
CA ARG A 138 6.07 25.79 24.27
C ARG A 138 4.61 25.98 24.67
N ARG A 139 4.35 26.91 25.60
CA ARG A 139 2.99 27.22 26.07
C ARG A 139 2.15 27.84 24.97
N SER A 140 2.72 28.79 24.21
CA SER A 140 2.05 29.41 23.06
C SER A 140 1.78 28.38 21.96
N SER A 141 2.76 27.56 21.61
CA SER A 141 2.64 26.52 20.58
C SER A 141 1.58 25.48 20.95
N ARG A 142 1.50 25.10 22.22
CA ARG A 142 0.47 24.19 22.70
C ARG A 142 -0.93 24.81 22.59
N LYS A 143 -1.09 26.05 23.04
CA LYS A 143 -2.38 26.76 22.98
C LYS A 143 -2.86 26.91 21.52
N ALA A 144 -1.95 27.28 20.62
CA ALA A 144 -2.25 27.39 19.19
C ALA A 144 -2.68 26.04 18.59
N LEU A 145 -2.07 24.93 19.01
CA LEU A 145 -2.48 23.60 18.57
C LEU A 145 -3.85 23.20 19.12
N GLU A 146 -4.14 23.51 20.38
CA GLU A 146 -5.45 23.25 20.98
C GLU A 146 -6.56 24.03 20.24
N GLU A 147 -6.34 25.33 19.98
CA GLU A 147 -7.25 26.16 19.16
C GLU A 147 -7.42 25.60 17.73
N ALA A 148 -6.33 25.14 17.11
CA ALA A 148 -6.37 24.54 15.78
C ALA A 148 -7.13 23.20 15.72
N CYS A 149 -7.02 22.36 16.75
CA CYS A 149 -7.77 21.11 16.85
C CYS A 149 -9.28 21.37 16.99
N ILE A 150 -9.68 22.35 17.82
CA ILE A 150 -11.08 22.74 17.98
C ILE A 150 -11.66 23.21 16.64
N PHE A 151 -10.97 24.13 15.95
CA PHE A 151 -11.44 24.61 14.65
C PHE A 151 -11.49 23.50 13.59
N GLN A 152 -10.59 22.53 13.65
CA GLN A 152 -10.61 21.38 12.76
C GLN A 152 -11.84 20.47 12.99
N GLU A 153 -12.30 20.34 14.23
CA GLU A 153 -13.53 19.63 14.59
C GLU A 153 -14.76 20.42 14.12
N GLU A 154 -14.83 21.72 14.40
CA GLU A 154 -15.90 22.61 13.92
C GLU A 154 -16.05 22.58 12.40
N PHE A 155 -14.93 22.59 11.66
CA PHE A 155 -14.92 22.45 10.20
C PHE A 155 -15.56 21.13 9.73
N GLN A 156 -15.26 20.01 10.42
CA GLN A 156 -15.80 18.70 10.08
C GLN A 156 -17.28 18.59 10.45
N GLU A 157 -17.68 19.14 11.60
CA GLU A 157 -19.08 19.20 12.03
C GLU A 157 -19.94 20.07 11.12
N ALA A 158 -19.39 21.18 10.61
CA ALA A 158 -20.07 22.01 9.62
C ALA A 158 -20.30 21.26 8.31
N ALA A 159 -19.30 20.51 7.82
CA ALA A 159 -19.44 19.69 6.61
C ALA A 159 -20.58 18.67 6.73
N VAL A 160 -20.73 18.05 7.91
CA VAL A 160 -21.80 17.09 8.20
C VAL A 160 -23.16 17.77 8.39
N SER A 161 -23.26 18.74 9.31
CA SER A 161 -24.54 19.36 9.70
C SER A 161 -25.19 20.17 8.58
N GLN A 162 -24.38 20.76 7.70
CA GLN A 162 -24.85 21.59 6.59
C GLN A 162 -24.76 20.87 5.24
N MET A 163 -24.34 19.59 5.22
CA MET A 163 -24.14 18.80 3.99
C MET A 163 -23.24 19.53 2.98
N LEU A 164 -22.12 20.06 3.45
CA LEU A 164 -21.15 20.78 2.62
C LEU A 164 -20.05 19.85 2.13
N THR A 165 -19.59 20.11 0.92
CA THR A 165 -18.29 19.59 0.48
C THR A 165 -17.14 20.32 1.19
N TYR A 166 -15.94 19.74 1.27
CA TYR A 166 -14.77 20.39 1.85
C TYR A 166 -14.43 21.71 1.15
N PRO A 167 -14.47 21.86 -0.18
CA PRO A 167 -14.34 23.18 -0.81
C PRO A 167 -15.40 24.19 -0.37
N GLU A 168 -16.65 23.77 -0.14
CA GLU A 168 -17.72 24.64 0.35
C GLU A 168 -17.47 25.05 1.81
N ALA A 169 -17.12 24.10 2.67
CA ALA A 169 -16.76 24.38 4.06
C ALA A 169 -15.50 25.26 4.17
N LEU A 170 -14.50 25.06 3.29
CA LEU A 170 -13.28 25.87 3.25
C LEU A 170 -13.55 27.30 2.80
N GLU A 171 -14.44 27.51 1.83
CA GLU A 171 -14.88 28.84 1.42
C GLU A 171 -15.61 29.55 2.57
N GLN A 172 -16.54 28.85 3.22
CA GLN A 172 -17.39 29.41 4.26
C GLN A 172 -16.65 29.70 5.57
N LEU A 173 -15.72 28.84 5.99
CA LEU A 173 -15.10 28.90 7.32
C LEU A 173 -13.64 29.33 7.30
N ALA A 174 -12.89 28.99 6.24
CA ALA A 174 -11.44 29.22 6.17
C ALA A 174 -11.05 30.31 5.15
N GLY A 175 -12.02 30.95 4.48
CA GLY A 175 -11.79 32.02 3.51
C GLY A 175 -11.09 31.57 2.24
N VAL A 176 -11.11 30.28 1.91
CA VAL A 176 -10.48 29.77 0.69
C VAL A 176 -11.44 29.93 -0.48
N THR A 177 -11.09 30.80 -1.43
CA THR A 177 -11.89 30.94 -2.66
C THR A 177 -11.90 29.63 -3.45
N ARG A 178 -13.10 29.09 -3.68
CA ARG A 178 -13.30 27.95 -4.58
C ARG A 178 -13.48 28.43 -6.01
N LEU A 179 -13.08 27.59 -6.97
CA LEU A 179 -13.44 27.80 -8.37
C LEU A 179 -14.95 27.55 -8.52
N LYS A 180 -15.69 28.58 -8.95
CA LYS A 180 -17.13 28.50 -9.23
C LYS A 180 -17.34 28.55 -10.74
N ARG A 181 -18.03 27.56 -11.27
CA ARG A 181 -18.53 27.63 -12.65
C ARG A 181 -19.87 28.37 -12.64
N HIS A 182 -20.03 29.33 -13.54
CA HIS A 182 -21.26 30.12 -13.65
C HIS A 182 -22.30 29.53 -14.61
N GLN A 183 -21.87 28.67 -15.54
CA GLN A 183 -22.74 28.03 -16.52
C GLN A 183 -22.85 26.53 -16.25
N PRO A 184 -24.04 25.92 -16.47
CA PRO A 184 -24.20 24.49 -16.34
C PRO A 184 -23.30 23.75 -17.33
N TYR A 185 -22.85 22.56 -16.96
CA TYR A 185 -22.10 21.66 -17.82
C TYR A 185 -22.96 21.16 -18.97
N ASN A 186 -24.17 20.72 -18.65
CA ASN A 186 -25.13 20.26 -19.63
C ASN A 186 -26.42 21.07 -19.52
N ILE A 187 -26.64 21.98 -20.48
CA ILE A 187 -27.85 22.84 -20.56
C ILE A 187 -29.14 22.00 -20.63
N ARG A 188 -29.04 20.74 -21.10
CA ARG A 188 -30.15 19.80 -21.18
C ARG A 188 -30.30 18.93 -19.93
N ALA A 189 -29.38 19.00 -18.97
CA ALA A 189 -29.49 18.28 -17.72
C ALA A 189 -30.80 18.67 -17.01
N ARG A 190 -31.46 17.66 -16.46
CA ARG A 190 -32.70 17.81 -15.70
C ARG A 190 -32.47 17.18 -14.34
N PHE A 191 -32.34 18.04 -13.33
CA PHE A 191 -32.17 17.61 -11.96
C PHE A 191 -33.34 16.75 -11.50
N ASN A 192 -33.03 15.53 -11.04
CA ASN A 192 -34.00 14.63 -10.45
C ASN A 192 -33.67 14.41 -8.97
N ARG A 193 -34.47 15.01 -8.08
CA ARG A 193 -34.33 14.84 -6.62
C ARG A 193 -34.44 13.39 -6.15
N GLN A 194 -35.10 12.53 -6.91
CA GLN A 194 -35.29 11.12 -6.55
C GLN A 194 -34.03 10.28 -6.77
N VAL A 195 -33.07 10.76 -7.57
CA VAL A 195 -31.81 10.07 -7.81
C VAL A 195 -30.79 10.52 -6.76
N ARG A 196 -30.28 9.58 -5.97
CA ARG A 196 -29.28 9.81 -4.92
C ARG A 196 -27.99 9.10 -5.29
N ILE A 197 -26.92 9.88 -5.43
CA ILE A 197 -25.64 9.42 -5.98
C ILE A 197 -24.60 9.50 -4.89
N GLY A 198 -24.08 8.36 -4.45
CA GLY A 198 -22.93 8.31 -3.53
C GLY A 198 -21.63 8.41 -4.31
N VAL A 199 -20.84 9.45 -4.09
CA VAL A 199 -19.55 9.65 -4.76
C VAL A 199 -18.44 9.35 -3.77
N ILE A 200 -17.61 8.36 -4.08
CA ILE A 200 -16.52 7.89 -3.23
C ILE A 200 -15.21 8.25 -3.94
N ALA A 201 -14.39 9.08 -3.31
CA ALA A 201 -13.11 9.50 -3.84
C ALA A 201 -12.25 10.08 -2.72
N HIS A 202 -10.94 10.15 -2.93
CA HIS A 202 -10.11 11.05 -2.15
C HIS A 202 -10.48 12.50 -2.48
N SER A 203 -10.60 13.37 -1.47
CA SER A 203 -10.98 14.78 -1.66
C SER A 203 -9.95 15.53 -2.54
N TYR A 204 -8.68 15.13 -2.48
CA TYR A 204 -7.60 15.66 -3.35
C TYR A 204 -7.57 15.11 -4.78
N VAL A 205 -8.46 14.18 -5.12
CA VAL A 205 -8.73 13.76 -6.50
C VAL A 205 -10.05 14.39 -6.94
N LEU A 206 -11.07 14.31 -6.08
CA LEU A 206 -12.42 14.76 -6.36
C LEU A 206 -12.54 16.26 -6.65
N TYR A 207 -11.82 17.07 -5.89
CA TYR A 207 -11.91 18.54 -5.93
C TYR A 207 -10.72 19.20 -6.62
N ASP A 208 -9.76 18.42 -7.09
CA ASP A 208 -8.62 18.94 -7.84
C ASP A 208 -8.97 19.03 -9.35
N TYR A 209 -8.12 19.69 -10.12
CA TYR A 209 -8.27 19.90 -11.56
C TYR A 209 -8.57 18.61 -12.32
N ILE A 210 -7.91 17.52 -11.92
CA ILE A 210 -8.02 16.18 -12.52
C ILE A 210 -9.37 15.50 -12.27
N GLY A 211 -10.12 15.95 -11.26
CA GLY A 211 -11.45 15.44 -10.94
C GLY A 211 -12.53 15.99 -11.87
N HIS A 212 -12.20 16.97 -12.73
CA HIS A 212 -13.08 17.56 -13.74
C HIS A 212 -14.44 18.05 -13.18
N ASP A 213 -14.45 18.51 -11.92
CA ASP A 213 -15.66 18.94 -11.18
C ASP A 213 -16.81 17.91 -11.23
N LEU A 214 -16.46 16.65 -10.95
CA LEU A 214 -17.40 15.53 -10.93
C LEU A 214 -18.63 15.80 -10.06
N VAL A 215 -18.44 16.41 -8.88
CA VAL A 215 -19.54 16.71 -7.94
C VAL A 215 -20.48 17.76 -8.52
N GLY A 216 -19.96 18.85 -9.10
CA GLY A 216 -20.78 19.86 -9.76
C GLY A 216 -21.65 19.28 -10.86
N ARG A 217 -21.07 18.43 -11.72
CA ARG A 217 -21.80 17.75 -12.81
C ARG A 217 -22.91 16.83 -12.30
N LEU A 218 -22.59 15.95 -11.35
CA LEU A 218 -23.56 15.00 -10.81
C LEU A 218 -24.72 15.72 -10.09
N ARG A 219 -24.45 16.87 -9.46
CA ARG A 219 -25.48 17.73 -8.85
C ARG A 219 -26.46 18.32 -9.86
N GLU A 220 -26.11 18.42 -11.15
CA GLU A 220 -27.07 18.79 -12.20
C GLU A 220 -28.09 17.68 -12.49
N MET A 221 -27.77 16.43 -12.10
CA MET A 221 -28.54 15.23 -12.43
C MET A 221 -29.30 14.67 -11.22
N GLY A 222 -28.76 14.77 -10.01
CA GLY A 222 -29.40 14.26 -8.79
C GLY A 222 -28.77 14.75 -7.50
N THR A 223 -29.26 14.23 -6.37
CA THR A 223 -28.75 14.52 -5.03
C THR A 223 -27.42 13.79 -4.83
N VAL A 224 -26.33 14.53 -4.62
CA VAL A 224 -24.99 13.95 -4.45
C VAL A 224 -24.61 13.90 -2.98
N LEU A 225 -24.18 12.73 -2.52
CA LEU A 225 -23.61 12.49 -1.19
C LEU A 225 -22.11 12.19 -1.34
N VAL A 226 -21.28 12.83 -0.52
CA VAL A 226 -19.83 12.61 -0.45
C VAL A 226 -19.41 12.23 0.98
N PRO A 227 -18.25 11.58 1.18
CA PRO A 227 -17.90 10.97 2.47
C PRO A 227 -17.80 11.96 3.63
N GLU A 228 -17.41 13.21 3.35
CA GLU A 228 -17.29 14.26 4.37
C GLU A 228 -18.62 14.79 4.92
N MET A 229 -19.75 14.43 4.30
CA MET A 229 -21.09 14.74 4.81
C MET A 229 -21.55 13.73 5.88
N ILE A 230 -20.76 12.69 6.16
CA ILE A 230 -21.17 11.60 7.04
C ILE A 230 -20.52 11.74 8.42
N PRO A 231 -21.30 11.65 9.53
CA PRO A 231 -20.74 11.69 10.87
C PRO A 231 -19.69 10.59 11.09
N ARG A 232 -18.54 10.96 11.67
CA ARG A 232 -17.45 10.01 11.96
C ARG A 232 -17.87 8.82 12.84
N ALA A 233 -18.85 9.04 13.73
CA ALA A 233 -19.40 7.98 14.57
C ALA A 233 -20.09 6.88 13.73
N GLU A 234 -20.86 7.27 12.72
CA GLU A 234 -21.54 6.34 11.81
C GLU A 234 -20.54 5.61 10.92
N ILE A 235 -19.53 6.32 10.39
CA ILE A 235 -18.44 5.70 9.62
C ILE A 235 -17.75 4.62 10.44
N LYS A 236 -17.38 4.93 11.70
CA LYS A 236 -16.72 3.97 12.58
C LYS A 236 -17.62 2.76 12.87
N LYS A 237 -18.92 3.00 13.10
CA LYS A 237 -19.90 1.94 13.31
C LYS A 237 -19.98 1.01 12.10
N SER A 238 -20.16 1.56 10.90
CA SER A 238 -20.22 0.77 9.67
C SER A 238 -18.93 -0.02 9.39
N LEU A 239 -17.76 0.55 9.70
CA LEU A 239 -16.49 -0.17 9.58
C LEU A 239 -16.35 -1.32 10.58
N SER A 240 -16.93 -1.21 11.78
CA SER A 240 -16.87 -2.28 12.79
C SER A 240 -17.73 -3.51 12.44
N GLU A 241 -18.64 -3.37 11.47
CA GLU A 241 -19.51 -4.45 10.99
C GLU A 241 -18.81 -5.35 9.95
N VAL A 242 -17.62 -4.96 9.47
CA VAL A 242 -16.83 -5.71 8.50
C VAL A 242 -15.44 -6.04 9.04
N ASN A 243 -14.95 -7.25 8.74
CA ASN A 243 -13.69 -7.76 9.31
C ASN A 243 -12.45 -6.96 8.90
N TYR A 244 -12.52 -6.18 7.82
CA TYR A 244 -11.41 -5.38 7.30
C TYR A 244 -11.47 -3.90 7.73
N GLY A 245 -12.57 -3.41 8.29
CA GLY A 245 -12.87 -1.98 8.30
C GLY A 245 -11.97 -1.12 9.18
N GLU A 246 -11.75 -1.51 10.44
CA GLU A 246 -11.03 -0.68 11.43
C GLU A 246 -9.52 -0.54 11.17
N GLU A 247 -8.95 -1.43 10.36
CA GLU A 247 -7.52 -1.44 10.06
C GLU A 247 -7.19 -0.82 8.69
N LEU A 248 -8.22 -0.45 7.90
CA LEU A 248 -8.04 0.29 6.64
C LEU A 248 -7.20 1.54 6.86
N TRP A 249 -6.57 2.01 5.79
CA TRP A 249 -5.89 3.30 5.81
C TRP A 249 -6.86 4.43 6.18
N SER A 250 -6.35 5.48 6.83
CA SER A 250 -7.18 6.51 7.47
C SER A 250 -8.15 7.22 6.53
N PHE A 251 -7.76 7.51 5.28
CA PHE A 251 -8.68 8.14 4.32
C PHE A 251 -9.63 7.13 3.69
N GLU A 252 -9.18 5.90 3.55
CA GLU A 252 -9.95 4.78 3.04
C GLU A 252 -11.05 4.36 4.05
N GLN A 253 -10.83 4.55 5.35
CA GLN A 253 -11.87 4.43 6.37
C GLN A 253 -13.02 5.40 6.12
N LEU A 254 -12.73 6.66 5.80
CA LEU A 254 -13.74 7.66 5.45
C LEU A 254 -14.53 7.22 4.21
N MET A 255 -13.83 6.79 3.16
CA MET A 255 -14.43 6.35 1.90
C MET A 255 -15.30 5.10 2.06
N VAL A 256 -14.73 4.01 2.60
CA VAL A 256 -15.40 2.72 2.73
C VAL A 256 -16.50 2.78 3.79
N GLY A 257 -16.25 3.41 4.94
CA GLY A 257 -17.25 3.52 5.99
C GLY A 257 -18.47 4.35 5.55
N SER A 258 -18.27 5.41 4.76
CA SER A 258 -19.39 6.17 4.17
C SER A 258 -20.16 5.34 3.15
N ALA A 259 -19.46 4.58 2.31
CA ALA A 259 -20.09 3.67 1.37
C ALA A 259 -20.95 2.61 2.08
N LEU A 260 -20.39 1.95 3.10
CA LEU A 260 -21.11 0.96 3.91
C LEU A 260 -22.33 1.57 4.62
N TYR A 261 -22.21 2.79 5.15
CA TYR A 261 -23.32 3.53 5.74
C TYR A 261 -24.44 3.77 4.73
N TRP A 262 -24.10 4.21 3.51
CA TRP A 262 -25.10 4.42 2.46
C TRP A 262 -25.75 3.13 1.97
N LEU A 263 -24.96 2.07 1.77
CA LEU A 263 -25.44 0.77 1.29
C LEU A 263 -26.37 0.10 2.31
N SER A 264 -25.98 0.08 3.59
CA SER A 264 -26.77 -0.50 4.68
C SER A 264 -28.06 0.28 4.95
N GLY A 265 -28.01 1.62 4.87
CA GLY A 265 -29.17 2.49 5.06
C GLY A 265 -30.04 2.68 3.81
N ASN A 266 -29.68 2.08 2.67
CA ASN A 266 -30.31 2.30 1.37
C ASN A 266 -30.45 3.81 1.01
N LEU A 267 -29.39 4.57 1.30
CA LEU A 267 -29.36 6.04 1.21
C LEU A 267 -28.97 6.56 -0.19
N VAL A 268 -28.47 5.68 -1.05
CA VAL A 268 -28.04 5.98 -2.42
C VAL A 268 -28.64 4.96 -3.39
N ASP A 269 -28.88 5.38 -4.62
CA ASP A 269 -29.39 4.54 -5.70
C ASP A 269 -28.25 4.02 -6.59
N CYS A 270 -27.09 4.67 -6.54
CA CYS A 270 -25.85 4.23 -7.18
C CYS A 270 -24.62 4.76 -6.46
N LEU A 271 -23.48 4.11 -6.71
CA LEU A 271 -22.16 4.57 -6.30
C LEU A 271 -21.30 4.95 -7.50
N VAL A 272 -20.49 5.99 -7.34
CA VAL A 272 -19.42 6.38 -8.27
C VAL A 272 -18.11 6.42 -7.49
N LEU A 273 -17.19 5.50 -7.79
CA LEU A 273 -15.83 5.48 -7.25
C LEU A 273 -14.91 6.20 -8.23
N LEU A 274 -14.38 7.36 -7.84
CA LEU A 274 -13.34 8.07 -8.59
C LEU A 274 -11.97 7.82 -7.96
N SER A 275 -11.06 7.25 -8.75
CA SER A 275 -9.68 6.98 -8.38
C SER A 275 -8.71 7.76 -9.25
N SER A 276 -7.48 7.94 -8.77
CA SER A 276 -6.36 8.34 -9.62
C SER A 276 -5.56 7.11 -10.07
N PHE A 277 -4.95 7.22 -11.26
CA PHE A 277 -3.96 6.25 -11.74
C PHE A 277 -2.87 6.04 -10.68
N GLU A 278 -2.47 4.77 -10.47
CA GLU A 278 -1.51 4.35 -9.44
C GLU A 278 -1.89 4.65 -7.98
N CYS A 279 -3.18 4.84 -7.69
CA CYS A 279 -3.67 4.92 -6.32
C CYS A 279 -3.71 3.54 -5.67
N GLY A 280 -2.65 3.24 -4.91
CA GLY A 280 -2.48 1.93 -4.27
C GLY A 280 -3.58 1.51 -3.29
N PRO A 281 -4.00 2.36 -2.34
CA PRO A 281 -5.09 2.02 -1.44
C PRO A 281 -6.44 1.80 -2.14
N VAL A 282 -6.74 2.57 -3.20
CA VAL A 282 -8.01 2.42 -3.93
C VAL A 282 -8.08 1.09 -4.67
N ALA A 283 -6.97 0.63 -5.26
CA ALA A 283 -6.87 -0.70 -5.87
C ALA A 283 -7.22 -1.84 -4.88
N VAL A 284 -7.07 -1.60 -3.57
CA VAL A 284 -7.48 -2.55 -2.51
C VAL A 284 -8.97 -2.39 -2.20
N ILE A 285 -9.41 -1.17 -1.85
CA ILE A 285 -10.79 -0.96 -1.38
C ILE A 285 -11.83 -1.12 -2.48
N GLU A 286 -11.47 -0.95 -3.76
CA GLU A 286 -12.36 -1.20 -4.89
C GLU A 286 -12.89 -2.64 -4.88
N VAL A 287 -12.06 -3.62 -4.50
CA VAL A 287 -12.47 -5.02 -4.41
C VAL A 287 -13.57 -5.20 -3.36
N PHE A 288 -13.42 -4.58 -2.19
CA PHE A 288 -14.41 -4.62 -1.11
C PHE A 288 -15.68 -3.86 -1.48
N LEU A 289 -15.55 -2.65 -2.06
CA LEU A 289 -16.69 -1.84 -2.47
C LEU A 289 -17.52 -2.52 -3.56
N LYS A 290 -16.88 -3.17 -4.53
CA LYS A 290 -17.57 -3.98 -5.55
C LYS A 290 -18.37 -5.11 -4.90
N GLN A 291 -17.77 -5.85 -3.97
CA GLN A 291 -18.46 -6.94 -3.28
C GLN A 291 -19.67 -6.45 -2.49
N GLU A 292 -19.53 -5.37 -1.72
CA GLU A 292 -20.62 -4.83 -0.91
C GLU A 292 -21.72 -4.18 -1.75
N ALA A 293 -21.36 -3.48 -2.84
CA ALA A 293 -22.33 -2.94 -3.79
C ALA A 293 -23.13 -4.07 -4.47
N GLU A 294 -22.48 -5.15 -4.91
CA GLU A 294 -23.12 -6.35 -5.47
C GLU A 294 -24.08 -6.99 -4.45
N ARG A 295 -23.65 -7.14 -3.19
CA ARG A 295 -24.47 -7.69 -2.08
C ARG A 295 -25.74 -6.88 -1.84
N HIS A 296 -25.64 -5.56 -1.90
CA HIS A 296 -26.76 -4.63 -1.72
C HIS A 296 -27.54 -4.35 -3.02
N ARG A 297 -27.12 -4.93 -4.17
CA ARG A 297 -27.70 -4.70 -5.50
C ARG A 297 -27.71 -3.23 -5.92
N ILE A 298 -26.70 -2.48 -5.50
CA ILE A 298 -26.50 -1.08 -5.88
C ILE A 298 -25.45 -1.02 -7.00
N PRO A 299 -25.75 -0.40 -8.16
CA PRO A 299 -24.79 -0.21 -9.23
C PRO A 299 -23.58 0.63 -8.77
N LEU A 300 -22.38 0.20 -9.13
CA LEU A 300 -21.13 0.92 -8.87
C LEU A 300 -20.39 1.21 -10.19
N LEU A 301 -20.12 2.49 -10.45
CA LEU A 301 -19.26 2.95 -11.53
C LEU A 301 -17.86 3.25 -10.99
N THR A 302 -16.83 2.56 -11.49
CA THR A 302 -15.43 2.95 -11.23
C THR A 302 -14.93 3.85 -12.37
N LEU A 303 -14.37 5.01 -12.01
CA LEU A 303 -13.70 5.96 -12.89
C LEU A 303 -12.25 6.14 -12.42
N THR A 304 -11.32 6.17 -13.37
CA THR A 304 -9.90 6.43 -13.11
C THR A 304 -9.48 7.66 -13.89
N VAL A 305 -8.80 8.59 -13.22
CA VAL A 305 -8.24 9.81 -13.83
C VAL A 305 -6.71 9.83 -13.72
N ASP A 306 -6.06 10.44 -14.70
CA ASP A 306 -4.61 10.63 -14.81
C ASP A 306 -4.29 12.00 -15.45
N GLU A 307 -3.01 12.24 -15.77
CA GLU A 307 -2.55 13.48 -16.41
C GLU A 307 -3.13 13.72 -17.80
N GLN A 308 -3.52 12.65 -18.49
CA GLN A 308 -3.95 12.67 -19.89
C GLN A 308 -5.48 12.55 -20.05
N THR A 309 -6.20 12.42 -18.93
CA THR A 309 -7.62 12.14 -18.95
C THR A 309 -8.41 13.32 -19.50
N ALA A 310 -9.00 13.10 -20.67
CA ALA A 310 -9.89 14.07 -21.31
C ALA A 310 -11.27 14.10 -20.63
N GLU A 311 -11.75 15.31 -20.35
CA GLU A 311 -13.05 15.59 -19.72
C GLU A 311 -14.22 14.86 -20.42
N ALA A 312 -14.24 14.86 -21.76
CA ALA A 312 -15.34 14.31 -22.55
C ALA A 312 -15.56 12.81 -22.30
N GLY A 313 -14.47 12.04 -22.15
CA GLY A 313 -14.56 10.59 -21.91
C GLY A 313 -15.14 10.26 -20.53
N LEU A 314 -14.87 11.08 -19.52
CA LEU A 314 -15.44 10.94 -18.19
C LEU A 314 -16.97 11.18 -18.21
N VAL A 315 -17.39 12.26 -18.87
CA VAL A 315 -18.79 12.69 -18.94
C VAL A 315 -19.67 11.65 -19.61
N THR A 316 -19.28 11.15 -20.78
CA THR A 316 -20.09 10.16 -21.52
C THR A 316 -20.29 8.88 -20.72
N ARG A 317 -19.28 8.45 -19.95
CA ARG A 317 -19.38 7.26 -19.08
C ARG A 317 -20.35 7.48 -17.92
N ILE A 318 -20.34 8.68 -17.32
CA ILE A 318 -21.27 9.05 -16.24
C ILE A 318 -22.69 9.11 -16.76
N GLU A 319 -22.93 9.80 -17.88
CA GLU A 319 -24.26 9.92 -18.49
C GLU A 319 -24.82 8.53 -18.84
N ALA A 320 -24.03 7.70 -19.52
CA ALA A 320 -24.41 6.33 -19.86
C ALA A 320 -24.69 5.48 -18.61
N PHE A 321 -23.92 5.63 -17.54
CA PHE A 321 -24.16 4.91 -16.28
C PHE A 321 -25.46 5.35 -15.60
N LEU A 322 -25.73 6.64 -15.52
CA LEU A 322 -26.93 7.16 -14.88
C LEU A 322 -28.21 6.77 -15.64
N ASP A 323 -28.13 6.60 -16.97
CA ASP A 323 -29.21 6.04 -17.79
C ASP A 323 -29.53 4.56 -17.48
N THR A 324 -28.61 3.85 -16.80
CA THR A 324 -28.82 2.47 -16.35
C THR A 324 -29.37 2.36 -14.93
N ILE A 325 -29.71 3.46 -14.24
CA ILE A 325 -30.21 3.39 -12.85
C ILE A 325 -31.74 3.23 -12.85
N PRO A 326 -32.31 2.34 -12.02
CA PRO A 326 -33.77 2.26 -11.84
C PRO A 326 -34.38 3.62 -11.45
N GLY A 327 -35.37 4.09 -12.20
CA GLY A 327 -35.96 5.43 -12.02
C GLY A 327 -35.38 6.51 -12.95
N SER A 328 -34.36 6.20 -13.75
CA SER A 328 -33.95 7.01 -14.91
C SER A 328 -34.96 6.88 -16.07
N ARG A 329 -35.04 7.90 -16.93
CA ARG A 329 -36.04 7.96 -18.03
C ARG A 329 -35.93 6.83 -19.06
N GLN A 330 -34.78 6.17 -19.16
CA GLN A 330 -34.48 5.15 -20.19
C GLN A 330 -34.33 3.73 -19.64
N TRP A 331 -34.61 3.50 -18.36
CA TRP A 331 -34.50 2.19 -17.74
C TRP A 331 -35.34 1.13 -18.48
N LYS A 332 -34.66 0.29 -19.27
CA LYS A 332 -35.14 -1.01 -19.75
C LYS A 332 -34.29 -2.07 -19.06
N LEU A 333 -34.94 -2.91 -18.26
CA LEU A 333 -34.33 -4.10 -17.67
C LEU A 333 -33.76 -5.00 -18.78
N HIS A 334 -32.45 -4.99 -18.96
CA HIS A 334 -31.74 -6.09 -19.60
C HIS A 334 -30.79 -6.69 -18.56
N PRO A 335 -31.13 -7.82 -17.93
CA PRO A 335 -30.14 -8.54 -17.15
C PRO A 335 -29.00 -8.93 -18.11
N PRO A 336 -27.72 -8.78 -17.71
CA PRO A 336 -26.62 -9.33 -18.49
C PRO A 336 -26.82 -10.86 -18.56
N ALA A 337 -27.27 -11.34 -19.72
CA ALA A 337 -27.18 -12.74 -20.09
C ALA A 337 -25.71 -13.01 -20.44
N GLY A 338 -24.94 -13.35 -19.42
CA GLY A 338 -23.52 -13.63 -19.56
C GLY A 338 -23.08 -14.67 -18.53
N LYS A 339 -23.61 -15.89 -18.62
CA LYS A 339 -22.95 -17.07 -18.04
C LYS A 339 -21.71 -17.35 -18.90
N GLY A 340 -20.67 -16.55 -18.72
CA GLY A 340 -19.32 -16.99 -19.04
C GLY A 340 -18.95 -18.05 -18.01
N THR A 341 -19.38 -19.29 -18.24
CA THR A 341 -18.79 -20.44 -17.55
C THR A 341 -17.35 -20.51 -17.99
N VAL A 342 -16.45 -19.86 -17.25
CA VAL A 342 -15.09 -20.39 -17.13
C VAL A 342 -15.27 -21.84 -16.71
N ALA A 343 -14.69 -22.78 -17.45
CA ALA A 343 -14.75 -24.18 -17.10
C ALA A 343 -14.24 -24.34 -15.67
N ILE A 344 -15.17 -24.50 -14.73
CA ILE A 344 -14.87 -24.83 -13.35
C ILE A 344 -14.20 -26.19 -13.45
N LEU A 345 -12.92 -26.28 -13.10
CA LEU A 345 -12.36 -27.54 -12.66
C LEU A 345 -12.81 -27.66 -11.20
N PRO A 346 -13.85 -28.44 -10.88
CA PRO A 346 -14.15 -28.72 -9.48
C PRO A 346 -12.93 -29.44 -8.92
N THR A 347 -12.16 -28.77 -8.07
CA THR A 347 -11.18 -29.47 -7.25
C THR A 347 -12.00 -30.13 -6.15
N PRO A 348 -12.22 -31.46 -6.16
CA PRO A 348 -12.92 -32.10 -5.06
C PRO A 348 -12.16 -31.79 -3.78
N LEU A 349 -12.85 -31.27 -2.76
CA LEU A 349 -12.29 -31.11 -1.41
C LEU A 349 -11.81 -32.49 -0.95
N ARG A 350 -10.51 -32.72 -1.07
CA ARG A 350 -9.87 -33.92 -0.52
C ARG A 350 -10.07 -33.89 1.00
N LYS A 351 -10.38 -35.05 1.59
CA LYS A 351 -10.47 -35.20 3.06
C LYS A 351 -9.16 -34.85 3.76
N GLU A 352 -8.03 -34.94 3.06
CA GLU A 352 -6.70 -34.60 3.57
C GLU A 352 -6.29 -33.18 3.17
N GLN A 353 -5.77 -32.43 4.14
CA GLN A 353 -5.26 -31.08 3.95
C GLN A 353 -3.99 -31.10 3.08
N VAL A 354 -3.98 -30.28 2.02
CA VAL A 354 -2.83 -30.05 1.15
C VAL A 354 -2.58 -28.54 1.10
N LEU A 355 -1.44 -28.11 1.64
CA LEU A 355 -1.09 -26.70 1.75
C LEU A 355 -0.55 -26.15 0.43
N GLY A 356 -0.86 -24.90 0.10
CA GLY A 356 -0.19 -24.12 -0.94
C GLY A 356 0.24 -22.76 -0.38
N PHE A 357 1.35 -22.20 -0.87
CA PHE A 357 1.85 -20.91 -0.41
C PHE A 357 2.65 -20.20 -1.50
N PRO A 358 2.58 -18.86 -1.60
CA PRO A 358 3.43 -18.11 -2.50
C PRO A 358 4.89 -18.14 -2.03
N THR A 359 5.83 -18.07 -2.97
CA THR A 359 7.26 -18.00 -2.65
C THR A 359 7.68 -16.55 -2.49
N ILE A 360 8.58 -16.30 -1.53
CA ILE A 360 9.26 -15.00 -1.37
C ILE A 360 10.75 -15.30 -1.32
N GLY A 361 11.41 -15.26 -2.48
CA GLY A 361 12.77 -15.76 -2.64
C GLY A 361 12.90 -17.20 -2.11
N LYS A 362 13.95 -17.45 -1.33
CA LYS A 362 14.24 -18.81 -0.80
C LYS A 362 13.45 -19.21 0.44
N LEU A 363 12.54 -18.36 0.95
CA LEU A 363 11.71 -18.67 2.12
C LEU A 363 10.84 -19.92 1.90
N GLY A 364 10.44 -20.19 0.65
CA GLY A 364 9.59 -21.32 0.32
C GLY A 364 10.20 -22.68 0.70
N LEU A 365 11.53 -22.83 0.62
CA LEU A 365 12.24 -24.06 1.01
C LEU A 365 12.20 -24.27 2.53
N ALA A 366 12.25 -23.18 3.29
CA ALA A 366 12.13 -23.22 4.75
C ALA A 366 10.71 -23.66 5.16
N LEU A 367 9.68 -23.13 4.50
CA LEU A 367 8.29 -23.50 4.75
C LEU A 367 8.03 -24.98 4.39
N GLU A 368 8.52 -25.45 3.24
CA GLU A 368 8.47 -26.87 2.85
C GLU A 368 9.11 -27.78 3.91
N THR A 369 10.25 -27.38 4.47
CA THR A 369 10.92 -28.14 5.53
C THR A 369 10.07 -28.23 6.80
N VAL A 370 9.40 -27.14 7.19
CA VAL A 370 8.52 -27.12 8.37
C VAL A 370 7.30 -28.02 8.15
N PHE A 371 6.62 -27.90 7.00
CA PHE A 371 5.40 -28.65 6.71
C PHE A 371 5.67 -30.14 6.55
N SER A 372 6.73 -30.51 5.81
CA SER A 372 7.13 -31.91 5.63
C SER A 372 7.49 -32.57 6.97
N GLY A 373 8.22 -31.86 7.84
CA GLY A 373 8.58 -32.36 9.17
C GLY A 373 7.41 -32.47 10.15
N ALA A 374 6.31 -31.75 9.90
CA ALA A 374 5.04 -31.92 10.59
C ALA A 374 4.10 -32.96 9.91
N GLY A 375 4.57 -33.63 8.87
CA GLY A 375 3.82 -34.63 8.10
C GLY A 375 2.70 -34.05 7.24
N ILE A 376 2.72 -32.75 6.95
CA ILE A 376 1.68 -32.07 6.17
C ILE A 376 2.12 -32.00 4.71
N SER A 377 1.25 -32.47 3.81
CA SER A 377 1.45 -32.38 2.36
C SER A 377 1.35 -30.93 1.91
N CYS A 378 2.28 -30.48 1.07
CA CYS A 378 2.21 -29.16 0.45
C CYS A 378 2.54 -29.21 -1.04
N VAL A 379 1.87 -28.33 -1.81
CA VAL A 379 2.21 -27.99 -3.18
C VAL A 379 3.21 -26.84 -3.13
N GLY A 380 4.46 -27.11 -3.46
CA GLY A 380 5.50 -26.10 -3.60
C GLY A 380 6.72 -26.29 -2.70
N PRO A 381 7.69 -25.35 -2.73
CA PRO A 381 7.62 -24.06 -3.42
C PRO A 381 7.60 -24.18 -4.96
N MET A 382 6.68 -23.46 -5.60
CA MET A 382 6.58 -23.42 -7.07
C MET A 382 7.45 -22.28 -7.62
N PRO A 383 8.23 -22.47 -8.69
CA PRO A 383 9.00 -21.39 -9.29
C PRO A 383 8.09 -20.32 -9.90
N VAL A 384 8.50 -19.05 -9.82
CA VAL A 384 7.83 -17.97 -10.54
C VAL A 384 8.19 -18.03 -12.03
N THR A 385 7.19 -18.01 -12.88
CA THR A 385 7.33 -18.09 -14.35
C THR A 385 6.47 -17.04 -15.04
N LYS A 386 6.64 -16.88 -16.36
CA LYS A 386 5.74 -16.03 -17.15
C LYS A 386 4.27 -16.44 -17.00
N ARG A 387 3.99 -17.75 -17.02
CA ARG A 387 2.65 -18.30 -16.77
C ARG A 387 2.11 -17.89 -15.39
N THR A 388 2.95 -17.85 -14.36
CA THR A 388 2.55 -17.39 -13.03
C THR A 388 2.03 -15.95 -13.07
N VAL A 389 2.73 -15.06 -13.80
CA VAL A 389 2.31 -13.66 -13.95
C VAL A 389 1.02 -13.56 -14.76
N GLU A 390 0.91 -14.28 -15.87
CA GLU A 390 -0.29 -14.30 -16.73
C GLU A 390 -1.54 -14.74 -15.93
N LEU A 391 -1.44 -15.84 -15.18
CA LEU A 391 -2.53 -16.31 -14.31
C LEU A 391 -2.93 -15.30 -13.23
N GLY A 392 -1.97 -14.49 -12.77
CA GLY A 392 -2.18 -13.44 -11.79
C GLY A 392 -2.81 -12.18 -12.38
N GLN A 393 -2.43 -11.81 -13.60
CA GLN A 393 -3.00 -10.67 -14.33
C GLN A 393 -4.50 -10.83 -14.60
N ASP A 394 -4.95 -12.07 -14.81
CA ASP A 394 -6.38 -12.39 -14.95
C ASP A 394 -7.22 -12.01 -13.72
N LEU A 395 -6.61 -11.97 -12.54
CA LEU A 395 -7.31 -11.82 -11.26
C LEU A 395 -6.99 -10.51 -10.54
N ALA A 396 -5.76 -10.02 -10.66
CA ALA A 396 -5.26 -8.90 -9.89
C ALA A 396 -6.01 -7.60 -10.22
N PRO A 397 -6.36 -6.78 -9.21
CA PRO A 397 -6.92 -5.45 -9.46
C PRO A 397 -5.94 -4.58 -10.24
N GLU A 398 -6.47 -3.67 -11.06
CA GLU A 398 -5.65 -2.66 -11.73
C GLU A 398 -4.88 -1.81 -10.71
N PHE A 399 -3.67 -1.38 -11.09
CA PHE A 399 -2.78 -0.54 -10.26
C PHE A 399 -2.31 -1.16 -8.94
N ILE A 400 -2.67 -2.41 -8.64
CA ILE A 400 -2.09 -3.15 -7.51
C ILE A 400 -0.60 -3.41 -7.78
N CYS A 401 0.22 -3.50 -6.73
CA CYS A 401 1.65 -3.70 -6.91
C CYS A 401 1.95 -5.11 -7.46
N HIS A 402 2.94 -5.20 -8.34
CA HIS A 402 3.31 -6.43 -9.04
C HIS A 402 3.50 -7.68 -8.13
N PRO A 403 4.05 -7.59 -6.90
CA PRO A 403 4.10 -8.73 -5.99
C PRO A 403 2.72 -9.37 -5.72
N MET A 404 1.64 -8.59 -5.69
CA MET A 404 0.28 -9.13 -5.54
C MET A 404 -0.09 -10.01 -6.74
N THR A 405 0.15 -9.50 -7.96
CA THR A 405 -0.11 -10.21 -9.21
C THR A 405 0.65 -11.53 -9.26
N VAL A 406 1.94 -11.52 -8.92
CA VAL A 406 2.74 -12.75 -8.89
C VAL A 406 2.22 -13.74 -7.86
N THR A 407 1.98 -13.28 -6.63
CA THR A 407 1.59 -14.16 -5.52
C THR A 407 0.20 -14.76 -5.69
N ILE A 408 -0.80 -14.01 -6.19
CA ILE A 408 -2.12 -14.58 -6.50
C ILE A 408 -2.04 -15.58 -7.67
N GLY A 409 -1.19 -15.33 -8.65
CA GLY A 409 -0.90 -16.27 -9.74
C GLY A 409 -0.29 -17.58 -9.23
N GLN A 410 0.68 -17.51 -8.30
CA GLN A 410 1.23 -18.71 -7.65
C GLN A 410 0.18 -19.45 -6.80
N MET A 411 -0.67 -18.73 -6.08
CA MET A 411 -1.77 -19.34 -5.32
C MET A 411 -2.71 -20.11 -6.24
N ARG A 412 -3.09 -19.52 -7.38
CA ARG A 412 -3.87 -20.20 -8.42
C ARG A 412 -3.17 -21.45 -8.93
N GLN A 413 -1.87 -21.41 -9.20
CA GLN A 413 -1.09 -22.60 -9.57
C GLN A 413 -1.10 -23.68 -8.48
N CYS A 414 -1.02 -23.29 -7.21
CA CYS A 414 -1.08 -24.25 -6.10
C CYS A 414 -2.44 -24.96 -6.04
N LEU A 415 -3.54 -24.21 -6.21
CA LEU A 415 -4.89 -24.74 -6.26
C LEU A 415 -5.09 -25.69 -7.45
N GLU A 416 -4.62 -25.30 -8.64
CA GLU A 416 -4.66 -26.14 -9.85
C GLU A 416 -3.85 -27.44 -9.69
N ALA A 417 -2.77 -27.42 -8.90
CA ALA A 417 -1.97 -28.59 -8.56
C ALA A 417 -2.52 -29.40 -7.36
N GLY A 418 -3.68 -29.03 -6.82
CA GLY A 418 -4.42 -29.81 -5.82
C GLY A 418 -4.26 -29.36 -4.37
N ALA A 419 -3.73 -28.16 -4.11
CA ALA A 419 -3.84 -27.54 -2.80
C ALA A 419 -5.31 -27.21 -2.49
N ASN A 420 -5.73 -27.41 -1.24
CA ASN A 420 -7.07 -27.07 -0.76
C ASN A 420 -7.03 -26.09 0.44
N THR A 421 -5.84 -25.79 0.93
CA THR A 421 -5.60 -24.79 1.98
C THR A 421 -4.45 -23.90 1.53
N LEU A 422 -4.68 -22.60 1.42
CA LEU A 422 -3.64 -21.62 1.09
C LEU A 422 -3.13 -20.95 2.37
N VAL A 423 -1.82 -20.72 2.43
CA VAL A 423 -1.15 -20.05 3.54
C VAL A 423 -0.62 -18.71 3.07
N MET A 424 -0.96 -17.65 3.79
CA MET A 424 -0.49 -16.29 3.51
C MET A 424 -0.06 -15.57 4.78
N VAL A 425 0.90 -14.65 4.66
CA VAL A 425 1.26 -13.77 5.78
C VAL A 425 0.15 -12.77 6.05
N ALA A 426 -0.11 -12.49 7.32
CA ALA A 426 -1.04 -11.46 7.76
C ALA A 426 -0.34 -10.36 8.56
N GLY A 427 -1.01 -9.21 8.66
CA GLY A 427 -0.59 -8.08 9.47
C GLY A 427 -0.84 -6.77 8.75
N LYS A 428 -1.66 -5.90 9.36
CA LYS A 428 -2.00 -4.60 8.80
C LYS A 428 -0.88 -3.60 9.06
N GLY A 429 -0.01 -3.49 8.06
CA GLY A 429 1.11 -2.56 8.03
C GLY A 429 0.79 -1.28 7.27
N ARG A 430 1.85 -0.56 6.88
CA ARG A 430 1.73 0.65 6.09
C ARG A 430 1.42 0.36 4.62
N CYS A 431 1.88 -0.76 4.08
CA CYS A 431 1.78 -1.09 2.66
C CYS A 431 0.64 -2.07 2.35
N ARG A 432 0.44 -2.33 1.05
CA ARG A 432 -0.67 -3.15 0.52
C ARG A 432 -0.57 -4.63 0.89
N LEU A 433 0.62 -5.15 1.22
CA LEU A 433 0.83 -6.54 1.63
C LEU A 433 -0.10 -6.96 2.78
N GLY A 434 -0.41 -6.03 3.69
CA GLY A 434 -1.33 -6.31 4.80
C GLY A 434 -2.74 -6.69 4.37
N TRP A 435 -3.13 -6.46 3.12
CA TRP A 435 -4.44 -6.76 2.55
C TRP A 435 -4.43 -7.88 1.52
N TYR A 436 -3.27 -8.47 1.24
CA TYR A 436 -3.16 -9.48 0.20
C TYR A 436 -4.01 -10.69 0.52
N ALA A 437 -3.96 -11.20 1.75
CA ALA A 437 -4.67 -12.41 2.12
C ALA A 437 -6.19 -12.28 1.91
N GLU A 438 -6.80 -11.17 2.33
CA GLU A 438 -8.24 -10.95 2.17
C GLU A 438 -8.65 -10.74 0.71
N ILE A 439 -7.85 -9.99 -0.05
CA ILE A 439 -8.13 -9.77 -1.47
C ILE A 439 -7.93 -11.06 -2.27
N GLN A 440 -6.86 -11.81 -2.00
CA GLN A 440 -6.59 -13.10 -2.66
C GLN A 440 -7.70 -14.09 -2.34
N ASP A 441 -8.15 -14.17 -1.08
CA ASP A 441 -9.26 -15.02 -0.67
C ASP A 441 -10.53 -14.69 -1.47
N LEU A 442 -10.91 -13.42 -1.51
CA LEU A 442 -12.11 -12.94 -2.20
C LEU A 442 -12.03 -13.19 -3.72
N LEU A 443 -10.92 -12.80 -4.35
CA LEU A 443 -10.77 -12.91 -5.81
C LEU A 443 -10.70 -14.35 -6.29
N LEU A 444 -9.97 -15.22 -5.58
CA LEU A 444 -9.90 -16.65 -5.94
C LEU A 444 -11.26 -17.35 -5.74
N LYS A 445 -11.99 -17.02 -4.66
CA LYS A 445 -13.36 -17.53 -4.47
C LYS A 445 -14.32 -17.02 -5.55
N LYS A 446 -14.23 -15.74 -5.93
CA LYS A 446 -15.02 -15.15 -7.03
C LYS A 446 -14.68 -15.80 -8.39
N ALA A 447 -13.43 -16.23 -8.57
CA ALA A 447 -12.99 -17.01 -9.73
C ALA A 447 -13.45 -18.49 -9.70
N GLY A 448 -14.12 -18.93 -8.63
CA GLY A 448 -14.73 -20.26 -8.53
C GLY A 448 -13.90 -21.33 -7.82
N TYR A 449 -12.79 -20.96 -7.17
CA TYR A 449 -11.99 -21.90 -6.39
C TYR A 449 -12.57 -22.10 -4.98
N ASP A 450 -12.66 -23.36 -4.54
CA ASP A 450 -13.04 -23.74 -3.17
C ASP A 450 -11.79 -24.13 -2.37
N PHE A 451 -11.50 -23.38 -1.32
CA PHE A 451 -10.32 -23.57 -0.48
C PHE A 451 -10.46 -22.84 0.87
N THR A 452 -9.57 -23.18 1.80
CA THR A 452 -9.42 -22.44 3.06
C THR A 452 -8.20 -21.52 3.01
N MET A 453 -8.38 -20.23 3.29
CA MET A 453 -7.26 -19.32 3.54
C MET A 453 -6.86 -19.37 5.01
N VAL A 454 -5.59 -19.70 5.28
CA VAL A 454 -4.97 -19.64 6.61
C VAL A 454 -3.96 -18.50 6.62
N THR A 455 -4.18 -17.52 7.50
CA THR A 455 -3.30 -16.36 7.61
C THR A 455 -2.37 -16.46 8.81
N ILE A 456 -1.09 -16.18 8.63
CA ILE A 456 -0.10 -16.20 9.72
C ILE A 456 0.34 -14.77 10.04
N GLY A 457 -0.17 -14.24 11.15
CA GLY A 457 0.21 -12.92 11.68
C GLY A 457 1.41 -12.96 12.63
N SER A 458 1.91 -11.79 13.00
CA SER A 458 2.95 -11.66 14.05
C SER A 458 2.38 -12.03 15.42
N PRO A 459 3.09 -12.86 16.23
CA PRO A 459 2.68 -13.13 17.61
C PRO A 459 2.91 -11.93 18.54
N PHE A 460 3.61 -10.89 18.07
CA PHE A 460 3.96 -9.73 18.88
C PHE A 460 3.03 -8.54 18.63
N PRO A 461 2.66 -7.78 19.69
CA PRO A 461 2.99 -8.04 21.10
C PRO A 461 2.21 -9.24 21.66
N LEU A 462 2.90 -10.09 22.45
CA LEU A 462 2.37 -11.38 22.91
C LEU A 462 1.04 -11.25 23.67
N GLY A 463 0.86 -10.17 24.43
CA GLY A 463 -0.34 -9.94 25.22
C GLY A 463 -1.63 -9.77 24.39
N SER A 464 -1.55 -9.32 23.14
CA SER A 464 -2.73 -9.12 22.29
C SER A 464 -2.83 -10.11 21.14
N ASN A 465 -1.69 -10.50 20.55
CA ASN A 465 -1.69 -11.20 19.26
C ASN A 465 -1.45 -12.71 19.38
N TYR A 466 -0.97 -13.21 20.53
CA TYR A 466 -0.60 -14.61 20.69
C TYR A 466 -1.77 -15.57 20.50
N ARG A 467 -2.99 -15.22 20.95
CA ARG A 467 -4.16 -16.09 20.81
C ARG A 467 -4.51 -16.34 19.34
N LEU A 468 -4.55 -15.28 18.52
CA LEU A 468 -4.81 -15.36 17.08
C LEU A 468 -3.71 -16.15 16.37
N PHE A 469 -2.45 -15.91 16.75
CA PHE A 469 -1.32 -16.67 16.25
C PHE A 469 -1.44 -18.17 16.57
N ALA A 470 -1.71 -18.53 17.82
CA ALA A 470 -1.89 -19.92 18.24
C ALA A 470 -3.07 -20.61 17.53
N GLN A 471 -4.18 -19.88 17.32
CA GLN A 471 -5.32 -20.38 16.54
C GLN A 471 -4.94 -20.68 15.09
N SER A 472 -4.18 -19.77 14.46
CA SER A 472 -3.68 -19.94 13.09
C SER A 472 -2.76 -21.16 12.98
N LEU A 473 -1.88 -21.37 13.97
CA LEU A 473 -1.05 -22.59 14.04
C LEU A 473 -1.92 -23.84 14.25
N GLY A 474 -2.97 -23.77 15.07
CA GLY A 474 -3.91 -24.87 15.27
C GLY A 474 -4.60 -25.31 13.97
N GLN A 475 -5.04 -24.34 13.15
CA GLN A 475 -5.62 -24.59 11.82
C GLN A 475 -4.59 -25.16 10.83
N LEU A 476 -3.36 -24.66 10.89
CA LEU A 476 -2.27 -25.09 10.02
C LEU A 476 -1.80 -26.52 10.32
N PHE A 477 -1.71 -26.90 11.59
CA PHE A 477 -1.18 -28.20 12.03
C PHE A 477 -2.27 -29.24 12.35
N GLY A 478 -3.55 -28.87 12.34
CA GLY A 478 -4.68 -29.81 12.49
C GLY A 478 -4.64 -30.65 13.76
N GLY A 479 -4.11 -30.11 14.87
CA GLY A 479 -3.97 -30.82 16.15
C GLY A 479 -2.87 -31.89 16.19
N ARG A 480 -2.05 -32.02 15.15
CA ARG A 480 -0.89 -32.92 15.13
C ARG A 480 0.18 -32.46 16.13
N SER A 481 0.94 -33.41 16.67
CA SER A 481 1.99 -33.12 17.67
C SER A 481 3.01 -32.11 17.15
N VAL A 482 3.15 -30.99 17.88
CA VAL A 482 4.09 -29.89 17.58
C VAL A 482 5.56 -30.29 17.86
N SER A 483 5.81 -31.43 18.51
CA SER A 483 7.17 -31.88 18.85
C SER A 483 8.07 -32.05 17.62
N GLY A 484 7.54 -32.57 16.51
CA GLY A 484 8.25 -32.64 15.23
C GLY A 484 8.37 -31.29 14.51
N ALA A 485 7.45 -30.36 14.77
CA ALA A 485 7.47 -29.03 14.17
C ALA A 485 8.61 -28.17 14.73
N LEU A 486 8.99 -28.31 16.00
CA LEU A 486 10.07 -27.51 16.60
C LEU A 486 11.46 -27.89 16.05
N SER A 487 11.77 -29.18 15.95
CA SER A 487 13.03 -29.67 15.35
C SER A 487 13.09 -29.30 13.86
N SER A 488 11.96 -29.37 13.16
CA SER A 488 11.84 -28.97 11.75
C SER A 488 11.94 -27.46 11.56
N ALA A 489 11.40 -26.66 12.49
CA ALA A 489 11.57 -25.20 12.49
C ALA A 489 13.01 -24.81 12.75
N LEU A 490 13.71 -25.49 13.66
CA LEU A 490 15.14 -25.29 13.89
C LEU A 490 15.96 -25.65 12.63
N LEU A 491 15.65 -26.79 12.00
CA LEU A 491 16.28 -27.18 10.75
C LEU A 491 16.02 -26.14 9.65
N ALA A 492 14.77 -25.70 9.48
CA ALA A 492 14.38 -24.68 8.51
C ALA A 492 15.12 -23.35 8.75
N TYR A 493 15.24 -22.91 10.01
CA TYR A 493 16.03 -21.74 10.39
C TYR A 493 17.50 -21.91 9.97
N CYS A 494 18.11 -23.06 10.27
CA CYS A 494 19.49 -23.34 9.87
C CYS A 494 19.65 -23.42 8.35
N LYS A 495 18.71 -24.02 7.62
CA LYS A 495 18.72 -24.07 6.15
C LYS A 495 18.69 -22.65 5.57
N SER A 496 17.77 -21.80 6.02
CA SER A 496 17.67 -20.40 5.58
C SER A 496 18.97 -19.62 5.84
N LEU A 497 19.56 -19.79 7.03
CA LEU A 497 20.84 -19.17 7.36
C LEU A 497 21.97 -19.62 6.42
N ARG A 498 22.05 -20.92 6.10
CA ARG A 498 23.08 -21.44 5.19
C ARG A 498 22.85 -21.03 3.74
N LEU A 499 21.60 -20.96 3.29
CA LEU A 499 21.26 -20.47 1.95
C LEU A 499 21.69 -19.01 1.77
N GLU A 500 21.41 -18.15 2.75
CA GLU A 500 21.79 -16.74 2.70
C GLU A 500 23.32 -16.55 2.76
N GLN A 501 24.02 -17.31 3.61
CA GLN A 501 25.49 -17.31 3.63
C GLN A 501 26.08 -17.82 2.32
N GLY A 502 25.48 -18.85 1.72
CA GLY A 502 25.91 -19.37 0.43
C GLY A 502 25.67 -18.38 -0.70
N GLU A 503 24.58 -17.62 -0.66
CA GLU A 503 24.28 -16.56 -1.62
C GLU A 503 25.26 -15.39 -1.53
N GLN A 504 25.65 -14.99 -0.32
CA GLN A 504 26.72 -14.00 -0.13
C GLN A 504 28.07 -14.48 -0.70
N LEU A 505 28.36 -15.78 -0.57
CA LEU A 505 29.55 -16.37 -1.20
C LEU A 505 29.41 -16.42 -2.72
N LEU A 506 28.24 -16.77 -3.26
CA LEU A 506 27.95 -16.73 -4.68
C LEU A 506 28.23 -15.35 -5.27
N TYR A 507 27.78 -14.26 -4.64
CA TYR A 507 28.03 -12.92 -5.16
C TYR A 507 29.51 -12.55 -5.21
N LYS A 508 30.29 -12.98 -4.22
CA LYS A 508 31.75 -12.77 -4.21
C LYS A 508 32.45 -13.62 -5.26
N LEU A 509 32.10 -14.90 -5.35
CA LEU A 509 32.71 -15.84 -6.29
C LEU A 509 32.34 -15.49 -7.73
N ARG A 510 31.09 -15.16 -8.02
CA ARG A 510 30.65 -14.73 -9.37
C ARG A 510 31.41 -13.48 -9.84
N ALA A 511 31.75 -12.57 -8.92
CA ALA A 511 32.55 -11.39 -9.25
C ALA A 511 33.98 -11.75 -9.69
N LEU A 512 34.53 -12.82 -9.14
CA LEU A 512 35.95 -13.18 -9.28
C LEU A 512 36.20 -14.45 -10.11
N GLU A 513 35.17 -15.21 -10.48
CA GLU A 513 35.34 -16.47 -11.22
C GLU A 513 36.06 -16.24 -12.55
N GLU A 514 37.04 -17.09 -12.83
CA GLU A 514 37.75 -17.07 -14.11
C GLU A 514 36.80 -17.51 -15.24
N LYS A 515 36.15 -18.66 -15.06
CA LYS A 515 35.12 -19.17 -15.96
C LYS A 515 33.72 -18.77 -15.50
N ARG A 516 33.08 -17.89 -16.27
CA ARG A 516 31.72 -17.38 -15.99
C ARG A 516 30.68 -18.49 -15.82
N GLY A 517 29.84 -18.35 -14.80
CA GLY A 517 28.77 -19.28 -14.43
C GLY A 517 29.22 -20.51 -13.64
N SER A 518 30.49 -20.61 -13.24
CA SER A 518 30.99 -21.71 -12.41
C SER A 518 30.44 -21.59 -10.98
N ALA A 519 30.41 -20.38 -10.43
CA ALA A 519 29.84 -20.10 -9.12
C ALA A 519 28.33 -20.37 -9.09
N ASP A 520 27.61 -20.04 -10.16
CA ASP A 520 26.16 -20.32 -10.29
C ASP A 520 25.85 -21.82 -10.29
N LYS A 521 26.63 -22.62 -11.04
CA LYS A 521 26.49 -24.09 -11.05
C LYS A 521 26.76 -24.68 -9.67
N LEU A 522 27.82 -24.21 -9.02
CA LEU A 522 28.19 -24.61 -7.67
C LEU A 522 27.06 -24.31 -6.69
N PHE A 523 26.53 -23.09 -6.72
CA PHE A 523 25.44 -22.67 -5.84
C PHE A 523 24.14 -23.44 -6.09
N ALA A 524 23.78 -23.71 -7.35
CA ALA A 524 22.60 -24.51 -7.68
C ALA A 524 22.67 -25.92 -7.08
N ARG A 525 23.84 -26.57 -7.13
CA ARG A 525 24.06 -27.87 -6.45
C ARG A 525 23.91 -27.74 -4.93
N PHE A 526 24.46 -26.69 -4.34
CA PHE A 526 24.32 -26.43 -2.91
C PHE A 526 22.86 -26.25 -2.49
N VAL A 527 22.07 -25.46 -3.23
CA VAL A 527 20.63 -25.29 -2.95
C VAL A 527 19.89 -26.63 -3.00
N ALA A 528 20.18 -27.48 -3.98
CA ALA A 528 19.60 -28.82 -4.07
C ALA A 528 20.01 -29.70 -2.88
N GLY A 529 21.28 -29.67 -2.47
CA GLY A 529 21.78 -30.38 -1.29
C GLY A 529 21.14 -29.91 0.03
N VAL A 530 20.93 -28.59 0.18
CA VAL A 530 20.22 -28.03 1.34
C VAL A 530 18.75 -28.48 1.37
N ARG A 531 18.08 -28.54 0.22
CA ARG A 531 16.71 -29.05 0.11
C ARG A 531 16.64 -30.50 0.62
N GLY A 532 17.52 -31.37 0.12
CA GLY A 532 17.58 -32.80 0.49
C GLY A 532 18.11 -33.10 1.90
N SER A 533 18.66 -32.10 2.61
CA SER A 533 19.17 -32.29 3.97
C SER A 533 18.04 -32.38 5.00
N ASN A 534 17.79 -33.56 5.55
CA ASN A 534 16.69 -33.81 6.50
C ASN A 534 17.12 -33.70 7.98
N THR A 535 18.41 -33.52 8.26
CA THR A 535 18.96 -33.37 9.62
C THR A 535 20.00 -32.26 9.69
N LEU A 536 20.23 -31.71 10.89
CA LEU A 536 21.29 -30.72 11.12
C LEU A 536 22.69 -31.26 10.75
N SER A 537 22.95 -32.54 10.99
CA SER A 537 24.20 -33.20 10.62
C SER A 537 24.39 -33.26 9.10
N SER A 538 23.34 -33.64 8.36
CA SER A 538 23.39 -33.65 6.89
C SER A 538 23.58 -32.24 6.30
N LEU A 539 22.90 -31.24 6.87
CA LEU A 539 23.04 -29.84 6.46
C LEU A 539 24.46 -29.32 6.74
N LYS A 540 25.04 -29.68 7.89
CA LYS A 540 26.42 -29.32 8.24
C LYS A 540 27.42 -29.90 7.24
N ARG A 541 27.25 -31.16 6.83
CA ARG A 541 28.09 -31.81 5.81
C ARG A 541 27.96 -31.12 4.45
N CYS A 542 26.72 -30.89 4.00
CA CYS A 542 26.44 -30.17 2.75
C CYS A 542 27.09 -28.77 2.74
N TRP A 543 27.04 -28.05 3.87
CA TRP A 543 27.73 -26.76 4.01
C TRP A 543 29.25 -26.88 3.92
N GLN A 544 29.85 -27.88 4.58
CA GLN A 544 31.30 -28.11 4.52
C GLN A 544 31.78 -28.47 3.12
N GLU A 545 31.05 -29.32 2.40
CA GLU A 545 31.31 -29.68 1.01
C GLU A 545 31.24 -28.43 0.12
N PHE A 546 30.18 -27.63 0.24
CA PHE A 546 30.06 -26.37 -0.50
C PHE A 546 31.22 -25.40 -0.22
N GLN A 547 31.64 -25.25 1.04
CA GLN A 547 32.78 -24.40 1.37
C GLN A 547 34.09 -24.90 0.74
N HIS A 548 34.31 -26.21 0.71
CA HIS A 548 35.48 -26.79 0.07
C HIS A 548 35.48 -26.55 -1.44
N GLU A 549 34.34 -26.78 -2.09
CA GLU A 549 34.16 -26.52 -3.52
C GLU A 549 34.30 -25.02 -3.88
N CYS A 550 33.87 -24.12 -2.99
CA CYS A 550 34.08 -22.67 -3.17
C CYS A 550 35.57 -22.31 -3.22
N VAL A 551 36.40 -22.97 -2.41
CA VAL A 551 37.85 -22.71 -2.34
C VAL A 551 38.58 -23.28 -3.55
N SER A 552 38.06 -24.35 -4.14
CA SER A 552 38.63 -24.96 -5.35
C SER A 552 38.25 -24.26 -6.66
N LEU A 553 37.49 -23.17 -6.59
CA LEU A 553 37.04 -22.47 -7.79
C LEU A 553 38.14 -21.53 -8.30
N ASP A 554 38.45 -21.60 -9.59
CA ASP A 554 39.49 -20.75 -10.19
C ASP A 554 39.03 -19.28 -10.21
N LEU A 555 39.79 -18.41 -9.55
CA LEU A 555 39.49 -17.00 -9.40
C LEU A 555 40.54 -16.14 -10.10
N VAL A 556 40.08 -15.03 -10.68
CA VAL A 556 40.96 -14.00 -11.24
C VAL A 556 41.61 -13.21 -10.11
N GLU A 557 42.94 -13.19 -10.09
CA GLU A 557 43.74 -12.44 -9.12
C GLU A 557 43.94 -10.97 -9.52
N GLY A 558 44.31 -10.12 -8.57
CA GLY A 558 44.71 -8.73 -8.82
C GLY A 558 43.58 -7.76 -9.22
N ILE A 559 42.34 -8.23 -9.35
CA ILE A 559 41.18 -7.40 -9.68
C ILE A 559 40.43 -7.03 -8.40
N ARG A 560 40.03 -5.75 -8.31
CA ARG A 560 39.10 -5.26 -7.28
C ARG A 560 37.71 -5.08 -7.89
N PRO A 561 36.72 -5.92 -7.55
CA PRO A 561 35.37 -5.77 -8.07
C PRO A 561 34.73 -4.44 -7.67
N LEU A 562 33.92 -3.89 -8.57
CA LEU A 562 32.98 -2.82 -8.26
C LEU A 562 31.94 -3.36 -7.28
N LYS A 563 31.76 -2.70 -6.14
CA LYS A 563 30.77 -3.09 -5.14
C LYS A 563 29.47 -2.36 -5.39
N VAL A 564 28.42 -3.12 -5.68
CA VAL A 564 27.08 -2.58 -5.94
C VAL A 564 26.12 -3.14 -4.91
N ARG A 565 25.42 -2.26 -4.18
CA ARG A 565 24.37 -2.66 -3.25
C ARG A 565 23.01 -2.62 -3.92
N LEU A 566 22.26 -3.71 -3.84
CA LEU A 566 20.87 -3.78 -4.28
C LEU A 566 19.96 -3.33 -3.14
N ILE A 567 19.12 -2.32 -3.44
CA ILE A 567 18.10 -1.76 -2.55
C ILE A 567 16.77 -1.71 -3.30
N GLY A 568 15.65 -1.87 -2.59
CA GLY A 568 14.33 -1.81 -3.23
C GLY A 568 13.22 -2.42 -2.37
N GLU A 569 12.07 -2.62 -3.02
CA GLU A 569 10.93 -3.33 -2.44
C GLU A 569 11.30 -4.80 -2.14
N ILE A 570 10.87 -5.33 -0.99
CA ILE A 570 11.37 -6.60 -0.45
C ILE A 570 11.17 -7.78 -1.39
N TYR A 571 10.00 -7.88 -2.04
CA TYR A 571 9.68 -8.97 -2.95
C TYR A 571 10.49 -8.87 -4.24
N ALA A 572 10.58 -7.67 -4.81
CA ALA A 572 11.35 -7.43 -6.03
C ALA A 572 12.85 -7.73 -5.82
N VAL A 573 13.41 -7.42 -4.65
CA VAL A 573 14.80 -7.76 -4.33
C VAL A 573 15.00 -9.27 -4.15
N PHE A 574 14.01 -9.98 -3.61
CA PHE A 574 14.14 -11.42 -3.28
C PHE A 574 13.82 -12.35 -4.43
N GLU A 575 12.93 -11.95 -5.34
CA GLU A 575 12.44 -12.80 -6.41
C GLU A 575 13.17 -12.50 -7.72
N ASP A 576 14.12 -13.38 -8.08
CA ASP A 576 14.97 -13.24 -9.26
C ASP A 576 14.16 -13.11 -10.54
N PHE A 577 13.02 -13.79 -10.66
CA PHE A 577 12.17 -13.63 -11.85
C PHE A 577 11.65 -12.19 -11.98
N VAL A 578 11.21 -11.58 -10.87
CA VAL A 578 10.59 -10.24 -10.86
C VAL A 578 11.60 -9.15 -11.19
N ASN A 579 12.84 -9.27 -10.71
CA ASN A 579 13.90 -8.30 -11.01
C ASN A 579 14.72 -8.64 -12.27
N ASN A 580 14.27 -9.61 -13.09
CA ASN A 580 14.97 -10.08 -14.27
C ASN A 580 16.41 -10.57 -13.99
N ASN A 581 16.60 -11.26 -12.85
CA ASN A 581 17.87 -11.80 -12.38
C ASN A 581 18.96 -10.72 -12.24
N LEU A 582 18.62 -9.54 -11.73
CA LEU A 582 19.49 -8.36 -11.71
C LEU A 582 20.88 -8.64 -11.11
N ALA A 583 20.94 -9.36 -9.99
CA ALA A 583 22.21 -9.71 -9.34
C ALA A 583 23.11 -10.59 -10.24
N ARG A 584 22.50 -11.50 -11.02
CA ARG A 584 23.21 -12.34 -11.98
C ARG A 584 23.65 -11.54 -13.19
N VAL A 585 22.76 -10.69 -13.74
CA VAL A 585 23.07 -9.82 -14.89
C VAL A 585 24.27 -8.93 -14.57
N LEU A 586 24.24 -8.20 -13.46
CA LEU A 586 25.33 -7.33 -13.03
C LEU A 586 26.63 -8.10 -12.79
N GLY A 587 26.57 -9.25 -12.11
CA GLY A 587 27.74 -10.08 -11.86
C GLY A 587 28.35 -10.70 -13.12
N SER A 588 27.58 -10.82 -14.20
CA SER A 588 27.98 -11.45 -15.47
C SER A 588 28.39 -10.47 -16.56
N LEU A 589 28.40 -9.15 -16.28
CA LEU A 589 28.80 -8.15 -17.26
C LEU A 589 30.21 -8.41 -17.81
N GLU A 590 30.38 -8.16 -19.11
CA GLU A 590 31.69 -8.19 -19.76
C GLU A 590 32.47 -6.92 -19.41
N GLY A 591 33.79 -7.04 -19.27
CA GLY A 591 34.67 -5.89 -18.99
C GLY A 591 34.64 -5.33 -17.56
N VAL A 592 33.62 -5.64 -16.76
CA VAL A 592 33.53 -5.20 -15.34
C VAL A 592 33.25 -6.38 -14.42
N ARG A 593 34.00 -6.47 -13.32
CA ARG A 593 33.73 -7.41 -12.23
C ARG A 593 32.90 -6.72 -11.16
N VAL A 594 31.70 -7.23 -10.89
CA VAL A 594 30.75 -6.64 -9.94
C VAL A 594 30.49 -7.60 -8.79
N GLU A 595 30.78 -7.17 -7.57
CA GLU A 595 30.38 -7.84 -6.33
C GLU A 595 29.05 -7.22 -5.86
N ILE A 596 28.02 -8.06 -5.75
CA ILE A 596 26.70 -7.66 -5.29
C ILE A 596 26.61 -7.77 -3.77
N ASP A 597 26.05 -6.75 -3.14
CA ASP A 597 25.66 -6.74 -1.74
C ASP A 597 24.14 -6.55 -1.62
N GLN A 598 23.47 -7.38 -0.83
CA GLN A 598 22.04 -7.28 -0.56
C GLN A 598 21.83 -7.01 0.93
N GLU A 599 21.30 -5.83 1.26
CA GLU A 599 21.06 -5.48 2.67
C GLU A 599 19.78 -6.11 3.22
N ILE A 600 18.73 -6.13 2.40
CA ILE A 600 17.45 -6.74 2.77
C ILE A 600 17.56 -8.23 2.45
N THR A 601 17.33 -9.06 3.46
CA THR A 601 17.28 -10.53 3.34
C THR A 601 16.22 -11.08 4.30
N VAL A 602 15.76 -12.32 4.08
CA VAL A 602 14.80 -12.97 4.96
C VAL A 602 15.34 -13.08 6.38
N MET A 603 16.62 -13.45 6.55
CA MET A 603 17.21 -13.60 7.89
C MET A 603 17.44 -12.26 8.57
N ASN A 604 17.90 -11.23 7.84
CA ASN A 604 18.00 -9.89 8.40
C ASN A 604 16.63 -9.37 8.85
N TRP A 605 15.58 -9.59 8.06
CA TRP A 605 14.22 -9.24 8.44
C TRP A 605 13.78 -9.98 9.71
N LEU A 606 14.00 -11.29 9.78
CA LEU A 606 13.66 -12.12 10.95
C LEU A 606 14.43 -11.68 12.20
N HIS A 607 15.74 -11.48 12.06
CA HIS A 607 16.63 -11.08 13.15
C HIS A 607 16.30 -9.68 13.65
N TYR A 608 15.90 -8.76 12.77
CA TYR A 608 15.52 -7.41 13.16
C TYR A 608 14.12 -7.33 13.79
N ASN A 609 13.11 -7.89 13.12
CA ASN A 609 11.71 -7.69 13.51
C ASN A 609 11.23 -8.69 14.59
N VAL A 610 11.71 -9.94 14.54
CA VAL A 610 11.24 -11.01 15.43
C VAL A 610 12.25 -11.29 16.55
N LEU A 611 13.51 -11.58 16.22
CA LEU A 611 14.53 -11.94 17.23
C LEU A 611 15.20 -10.72 17.89
N ARG A 612 14.95 -9.50 17.41
CA ARG A 612 15.47 -8.24 17.98
C ARG A 612 16.99 -8.24 18.18
N HIS A 613 17.74 -8.77 17.22
CA HIS A 613 19.19 -8.91 17.31
C HIS A 613 19.91 -7.56 17.52
N PRO A 614 20.75 -7.39 18.56
CA PRO A 614 21.29 -6.08 18.96
C PRO A 614 22.05 -5.33 17.86
N ARG A 615 22.85 -6.04 17.04
CA ARG A 615 23.62 -5.43 15.96
C ARG A 615 22.73 -4.74 14.92
N LEU A 616 21.59 -5.35 14.56
CA LEU A 616 20.67 -4.80 13.58
C LEU A 616 19.86 -3.64 14.17
N LEU A 617 19.46 -3.72 15.44
CA LEU A 617 18.83 -2.61 16.16
C LEU A 617 19.74 -1.38 16.23
N LEU A 618 21.03 -1.57 16.54
CA LEU A 618 22.03 -0.49 16.55
C LEU A 618 22.25 0.10 15.16
N ARG A 619 22.35 -0.74 14.12
CA ARG A 619 22.45 -0.29 12.73
C ARG A 619 21.25 0.56 12.34
N HIS A 620 20.03 0.11 12.65
CA HIS A 620 18.82 0.85 12.34
C HIS A 620 18.76 2.20 13.08
N LYS A 621 19.22 2.25 14.35
CA LYS A 621 19.37 3.53 15.07
C LYS A 621 20.37 4.47 14.38
N LYS A 622 21.49 3.95 13.86
CA LYS A 622 22.46 4.76 13.10
C LYS A 622 21.86 5.31 11.81
N ILE A 623 21.15 4.48 11.05
CA ILE A 623 20.46 4.92 9.82
C ILE A 623 19.41 5.99 10.15
N ALA A 624 18.58 5.78 11.17
CA ALA A 624 17.59 6.75 11.60
C ALA A 624 18.21 8.05 12.14
N GLY A 625 19.42 7.99 12.70
CA GLY A 625 20.18 9.17 13.12
C GLY A 625 20.78 9.93 11.94
N ALA A 626 21.25 9.24 10.90
CA ALA A 626 21.79 9.85 9.69
C ALA A 626 20.72 10.47 8.78
N ALA A 627 19.46 10.05 8.92
CA ALA A 627 18.33 10.58 8.18
C ALA A 627 17.65 11.80 8.84
N ARG A 628 18.10 12.21 10.04
CA ARG A 628 17.68 13.43 10.74
C ARG A 628 18.70 14.52 10.52
#